data_AF-A0ABD2WH88-F1
#
_entry.id   AF-A0ABD2WH88-F1
#
_cell.length_a   1.000
_cell.length_b   1.000
_cell.length_c   1.000
_cell.angle_alpha   90.00
_cell.angle_beta   90.00
_cell.angle_gamma   90.00
#
_symmetry.space_group_name_H-M   'P 1'
#
loop_
_entity.id
_entity.type
_entity.pdbx_description
1 polymer ?
#
loop_
_entity_poly.entity_id
_entity_poly.type
_entity_poly.pdbx_seq_one_letter_code
_entity_poly.pdbx_strand_id
1 'polypeptide(L)'
;MNVKTDDIRYHSMCPQCSKYLGEYSNTVNSKKVCTCDSIVDGSAIDSLFIDINIESQIRKLFANPVVQKYLEHQPQQNQNDDTFKDVFDGKVHKEYEKKDGSKWNYRYTFNTDGCKAADHAHLSTWLINIMLYELPKEMRRKYMILAGL
;
A
#
# COMPACT_ATOMS: atom_id res chain seq x y z
N MET A 1 -8.49 -10.24 4.79
CA MET A 1 -8.86 -9.02 4.05
C MET A 1 -10.10 -9.32 3.21
N ASN A 2 -11.03 -8.39 3.07
CA ASN A 2 -12.27 -8.57 2.32
C ASN A 2 -12.36 -7.43 1.29
N VAL A 3 -11.55 -7.57 0.23
CA VAL A 3 -11.45 -6.62 -0.90
C VAL A 3 -12.56 -6.98 -1.89
N LYS A 4 -13.33 -6.00 -2.33
CA LYS A 4 -14.37 -6.23 -3.36
C LYS A 4 -13.70 -6.25 -4.74
N THR A 5 -14.20 -7.06 -5.65
CA THR A 5 -13.66 -7.14 -7.02
C THR A 5 -13.69 -5.80 -7.73
N ASP A 6 -14.69 -4.95 -7.46
CA ASP A 6 -14.82 -3.60 -8.04
C ASP A 6 -13.75 -2.62 -7.54
N ASP A 7 -13.04 -2.94 -6.45
CA ASP A 7 -11.93 -2.13 -5.93
C ASP A 7 -10.61 -2.44 -6.66
N ILE A 8 -10.58 -3.42 -7.58
CA ILE A 8 -9.36 -3.94 -8.21
C ILE A 8 -9.23 -3.42 -9.63
N ARG A 9 -8.10 -2.79 -9.95
CA ARG A 9 -7.72 -2.35 -11.29
C ARG A 9 -6.46 -3.05 -11.73
N TYR A 10 -6.42 -3.41 -13.01
CA TYR A 10 -5.30 -4.11 -13.61
C TYR A 10 -4.56 -3.17 -14.54
N HIS A 11 -3.25 -3.12 -14.41
CA HIS A 11 -2.38 -2.21 -15.12
C HIS A 11 -1.34 -3.02 -15.89
N SER A 12 -1.04 -2.57 -17.11
CA SER A 12 -0.11 -3.26 -18.00
C SER A 12 1.15 -2.43 -18.24
N MET A 13 2.30 -3.09 -18.24
CA MET A 13 3.58 -2.49 -18.62
C MET A 13 4.20 -3.25 -19.78
N CYS A 14 4.97 -2.55 -20.61
CA CYS A 14 5.73 -3.18 -21.68
C CYS A 14 6.89 -3.99 -21.10
N PRO A 15 7.02 -5.30 -21.41
CA PRO A 15 8.12 -6.12 -20.89
C PRO A 15 9.48 -5.75 -21.49
N GLN A 16 9.52 -5.10 -22.66
CA GLN A 16 10.76 -4.76 -23.35
C GLN A 16 11.37 -3.43 -22.88
N CYS A 17 10.53 -2.42 -22.57
CA CYS A 17 11.00 -1.09 -22.22
C CYS A 17 10.43 -0.53 -20.91
N SER A 18 9.65 -1.33 -20.17
CA SER A 18 9.02 -0.96 -18.89
C SER A 18 8.16 0.31 -18.96
N LYS A 19 7.64 0.67 -20.13
CA LYS A 19 6.68 1.78 -20.25
C LYS A 19 5.29 1.33 -19.84
N TYR A 20 4.58 2.20 -19.12
CA TYR A 20 3.18 1.99 -18.76
C TYR A 20 2.27 2.04 -19.99
N LEU A 21 1.41 1.04 -20.14
CA LEU A 21 0.50 0.86 -21.27
C LEU A 21 -0.97 1.13 -20.92
N GLY A 22 -1.25 1.61 -19.70
CA GLY A 22 -2.59 1.90 -19.24
C GLY A 22 -3.26 0.73 -18.51
N GLU A 23 -4.47 1.01 -18.04
CA GLU A 23 -5.36 0.04 -17.40
C GLU A 23 -5.83 -1.02 -18.43
N TYR A 24 -6.02 -2.24 -17.96
CA TYR A 24 -6.62 -3.34 -18.69
C TYR A 24 -8.11 -3.38 -18.36
N SER A 25 -8.94 -2.91 -19.28
CA SER A 25 -10.37 -3.19 -19.24
C SER A 25 -10.60 -4.63 -19.71
N ASN A 26 -11.51 -5.36 -19.07
CA ASN A 26 -11.94 -6.74 -19.37
C ASN A 26 -12.45 -6.99 -20.82
N THR A 27 -12.28 -6.04 -21.73
CA THR A 27 -12.43 -6.22 -23.16
C THR A 27 -11.33 -7.13 -23.70
N VAL A 28 -11.67 -8.42 -23.68
CA VAL A 28 -11.03 -9.55 -24.38
C VAL A 28 -10.38 -9.08 -25.69
N ASN A 29 -9.09 -9.38 -25.88
CA ASN A 29 -8.30 -9.18 -27.10
C ASN A 29 -7.81 -7.75 -27.47
N SER A 30 -7.52 -6.89 -26.50
CA SER A 30 -6.79 -5.65 -26.80
C SER A 30 -5.27 -5.87 -26.83
N LYS A 31 -4.72 -6.23 -28.00
CA LYS A 31 -3.28 -6.12 -28.24
C LYS A 31 -2.88 -4.65 -28.14
N LYS A 32 -1.95 -4.32 -27.25
CA LYS A 32 -1.41 -2.96 -27.11
C LYS A 32 -0.05 -2.88 -27.79
N VAL A 33 0.10 -1.92 -28.69
CA VAL A 33 1.39 -1.61 -29.32
C VAL A 33 2.10 -0.60 -28.43
N CYS A 34 3.29 -0.95 -27.95
CA CYS A 34 4.11 -0.01 -27.21
C CYS A 34 4.85 0.93 -28.18
N THR A 35 5.29 2.09 -27.68
CA THR A 35 6.17 3.02 -28.41
C THR A 35 7.54 2.44 -28.81
N CYS A 36 7.91 1.25 -28.32
CA CYS A 36 9.11 0.52 -28.76
C CYS A 36 8.79 -0.58 -29.78
N ASP A 37 7.61 -0.52 -30.40
CA ASP A 37 7.07 -1.46 -31.40
C ASP A 37 6.82 -2.89 -30.89
N SER A 38 7.05 -3.16 -29.59
CA SER A 38 6.66 -4.43 -28.98
C SER A 38 5.14 -4.54 -28.91
N ILE A 39 4.60 -5.68 -29.33
CA ILE A 39 3.18 -6.03 -29.16
C ILE A 39 3.01 -6.73 -27.82
N VAL A 40 2.21 -6.15 -26.94
CA VAL A 40 1.87 -6.74 -25.65
C VAL A 40 0.45 -7.30 -25.72
N ASP A 41 0.35 -8.59 -25.48
CA ASP A 41 -0.95 -9.25 -25.30
C ASP A 41 -1.43 -8.97 -23.87
N GLY A 42 -2.62 -8.40 -23.73
CA GLY A 42 -3.19 -8.10 -22.43
C GLY A 42 -3.54 -9.35 -21.59
N SER A 43 -3.47 -10.55 -22.18
CA SER A 43 -3.58 -11.82 -21.45
C SER A 43 -2.28 -12.28 -20.78
N ALA A 44 -1.14 -11.65 -21.09
CA ALA A 44 0.14 -12.01 -20.49
C ALA A 44 0.22 -11.47 -19.04
N ILE A 45 0.07 -12.39 -18.08
CA ILE A 45 0.15 -12.13 -16.62
C ILE A 45 1.54 -11.60 -16.22
N ASP A 46 2.55 -11.82 -17.05
CA ASP A 46 3.98 -11.61 -16.76
C ASP A 46 4.38 -10.12 -16.57
N SER A 47 3.50 -9.16 -16.84
CA SER A 47 3.78 -7.72 -16.69
C SER A 47 2.56 -6.93 -16.21
N LEU A 48 1.85 -7.50 -15.24
CA LEU A 48 0.64 -6.94 -14.65
C LEU A 48 0.96 -6.29 -13.30
N PHE A 49 0.39 -5.10 -13.06
CA PHE A 49 0.33 -4.45 -11.75
C PHE A 49 -1.12 -4.37 -11.33
N ILE A 50 -1.39 -4.58 -10.06
CA ILE A 50 -2.75 -4.50 -9.53
C ILE A 50 -2.82 -3.31 -8.59
N ASP A 51 -3.70 -2.37 -8.89
CA ASP A 51 -4.07 -1.28 -7.99
C ASP A 51 -5.36 -1.66 -7.25
N ILE A 52 -5.35 -1.54 -5.92
CA ILE A 52 -6.50 -1.82 -5.07
C ILE A 52 -6.93 -0.51 -4.42
N ASN A 53 -8.16 -0.08 -4.71
CA ASN A 53 -8.76 1.05 -4.03
C ASN A 53 -8.86 0.77 -2.51
N ILE A 54 -8.07 1.51 -1.75
CA ILE A 54 -7.96 1.33 -0.30
C ILE A 54 -9.06 2.06 0.49
N GLU A 55 -9.94 2.83 -0.15
CA GLU A 55 -10.96 3.63 0.54
C GLU A 55 -11.83 2.76 1.44
N SER A 56 -12.31 1.62 0.94
CA SER A 56 -13.16 0.71 1.70
C SER A 56 -12.42 0.09 2.90
N GLN A 57 -11.11 -0.15 2.75
CA GLN A 57 -10.25 -0.67 3.81
C GLN A 57 -9.99 0.38 4.89
N ILE A 58 -9.66 1.62 4.50
CA ILE A 58 -9.48 2.76 5.40
C ILE A 58 -10.78 3.01 6.18
N ARG A 59 -11.94 3.08 5.51
CA ARG A 59 -13.23 3.29 6.18
C ARG A 59 -13.51 2.21 7.23
N LYS A 60 -13.27 0.94 6.91
CA LYS A 60 -13.43 -0.17 7.88
C LYS A 60 -12.45 -0.07 9.04
N LEU A 61 -11.20 0.30 8.75
CA LEU A 61 -10.17 0.47 9.76
C LEU A 61 -10.54 1.57 10.76
N PHE A 62 -10.96 2.71 10.24
CA PHE A 62 -11.36 3.87 11.04
C PHE A 62 -12.72 3.70 11.71
N ALA A 63 -13.58 2.80 11.24
CA ALA A 63 -14.82 2.42 11.92
C ALA A 63 -14.60 1.40 13.05
N ASN A 64 -13.40 0.83 13.19
CA ASN A 64 -13.12 -0.16 14.22
C ASN A 64 -12.96 0.54 15.60
N PRO A 65 -13.78 0.23 16.61
CA PRO A 65 -13.74 0.92 17.91
C PRO A 65 -12.40 0.80 18.64
N VAL A 66 -11.72 -0.36 18.49
CA VAL A 66 -10.41 -0.59 19.10
C VAL A 66 -9.38 0.34 18.46
N VAL A 67 -9.44 0.48 17.14
CA VAL A 67 -8.54 1.36 16.38
C VAL A 67 -8.79 2.82 16.71
N GLN A 68 -10.05 3.26 16.72
CA GLN A 68 -10.42 4.63 17.09
C GLN A 68 -9.86 5.04 18.44
N LYS A 69 -9.97 4.17 19.45
CA LYS A 69 -9.43 4.44 20.80
C LYS A 69 -7.94 4.83 20.76
N TYR A 70 -7.13 4.16 19.93
CA TYR A 70 -5.71 4.46 19.80
C TYR A 70 -5.43 5.70 18.93
N LEU A 71 -6.25 5.92 17.89
CA LEU A 71 -6.11 7.12 17.05
C LEU A 71 -6.46 8.40 17.81
N GLU A 72 -7.41 8.34 18.74
CA GLU A 72 -7.81 9.46 19.61
C GLU A 72 -6.79 9.74 20.72
N HIS A 73 -6.19 8.68 21.28
CA HIS A 73 -5.21 8.77 22.35
C HIS A 73 -3.81 8.62 21.76
N GLN A 74 -3.35 9.62 20.99
CA GLN A 74 -1.94 9.66 20.61
C GLN A 74 -1.11 9.74 21.91
N PRO A 75 -0.16 8.81 22.12
CA PRO A 75 0.63 8.81 23.32
C PRO A 75 1.38 10.13 23.40
N GLN A 76 1.12 10.90 24.48
CA GLN A 76 1.96 12.03 24.83
C GLN A 76 3.39 11.50 24.93
N GLN A 77 4.22 11.85 23.95
CA GLN A 77 5.63 11.53 24.02
C GLN A 77 6.17 12.20 25.28
N ASN A 78 6.57 11.41 26.27
CA ASN A 78 7.34 11.94 27.39
C ASN A 78 8.62 12.53 26.79
N GLN A 79 8.65 13.86 26.68
CA GLN A 79 9.71 14.62 25.99
C GLN A 79 11.09 14.52 26.66
N ASN A 80 11.20 13.78 27.76
CA ASN A 80 12.36 13.76 28.64
C ASN A 80 13.15 12.44 28.61
N ASP A 81 12.94 11.59 27.60
CA ASP A 81 13.70 10.34 27.46
C ASP A 81 14.46 10.37 26.13
N ASP A 82 15.79 10.38 26.19
CA ASP A 82 16.70 10.32 25.03
C ASP A 82 16.66 8.95 24.31
N THR A 83 15.84 8.02 24.80
CA THR A 83 15.66 6.69 24.20
C THR A 83 14.79 6.77 22.96
N PHE A 84 15.32 6.32 21.81
CA PHE A 84 14.55 6.12 20.59
C PHE A 84 13.61 4.91 20.74
N LYS A 85 12.31 5.17 20.91
CA LYS A 85 11.28 4.16 21.13
C LYS A 85 10.50 3.88 19.87
N ASP A 86 10.20 4.87 19.05
CA ASP A 86 9.41 4.70 17.83
C ASP A 86 9.84 5.66 16.72
N VAL A 87 9.30 5.45 15.52
CA VAL A 87 9.59 6.27 14.33
C VAL A 87 9.33 7.76 14.58
N PHE A 88 8.37 8.07 15.45
CA PHE A 88 8.01 9.44 15.82
C PHE A 88 9.07 10.17 16.65
N ASP A 89 10.02 9.45 17.25
CA ASP A 89 11.10 10.06 18.02
C ASP A 89 12.17 10.69 17.13
N GLY A 90 12.15 10.35 15.83
CA GLY A 90 13.06 10.86 14.82
C GLY A 90 12.93 12.37 14.64
N LYS A 91 14.07 13.04 14.51
CA LYS A 91 14.17 14.50 14.35
C LYS A 91 13.25 15.03 13.24
N VAL A 92 13.22 14.37 12.09
CA VAL A 92 12.40 14.75 10.94
C VAL A 92 10.91 14.72 11.30
N HIS A 93 10.42 13.67 11.96
CA HIS A 93 9.01 13.57 12.36
C HIS A 93 8.60 14.69 13.34
N LYS A 94 9.46 14.97 14.33
CA LYS A 94 9.25 16.06 15.29
C LYS A 94 9.21 17.44 14.63
N GLU A 95 9.99 17.67 13.57
CA GLU A 95 9.95 18.92 12.80
C GLU A 95 8.67 19.06 11.97
N TYR A 96 8.16 17.97 11.40
CA TYR A 96 6.90 17.98 10.64
C TYR A 96 5.68 18.20 11.54
N GLU A 97 5.63 17.58 12.72
CA GLU A 97 4.52 17.74 13.66
C GLU A 97 4.33 19.20 14.11
N LYS A 98 5.44 19.95 14.25
CA LYS A 98 5.40 21.39 14.57
C LYS A 98 4.80 22.25 13.45
N LYS A 99 4.81 21.77 12.20
CA LYS A 99 4.33 22.53 11.03
C LYS A 99 2.87 22.30 10.72
N ASP A 100 2.34 21.12 11.02
CA ASP A 100 0.98 20.74 10.66
C ASP A 100 0.33 19.86 11.75
N GLY A 101 -0.43 20.51 12.63
CA GLY A 101 -1.07 19.91 13.81
C GLY A 101 -2.48 19.39 13.56
N SER A 102 -2.90 19.16 12.30
CA SER A 102 -4.21 18.58 12.04
C SER A 102 -4.33 17.19 12.67
N LYS A 103 -5.41 16.96 13.42
CA LYS A 103 -5.74 15.65 14.00
C LYS A 103 -5.98 14.55 12.96
N TRP A 104 -6.12 14.93 11.69
CA TRP A 104 -6.33 14.03 10.56
C TRP A 104 -5.04 13.69 9.80
N ASN A 105 -3.89 14.15 10.30
CA ASN A 105 -2.59 13.84 9.72
C ASN A 105 -2.08 12.49 10.23
N TYR A 106 -2.33 11.46 9.43
CA TYR A 106 -1.85 10.11 9.70
C TYR A 106 -0.55 9.83 8.94
N ARG A 107 0.39 9.20 9.63
CA ARG A 107 1.71 8.84 9.12
C ARG A 107 1.71 7.36 8.81
N TYR A 108 2.20 7.02 7.63
CA TYR A 108 2.25 5.63 7.20
C TYR A 108 3.58 5.30 6.54
N THR A 109 3.90 4.02 6.53
CA THR A 109 4.92 3.45 5.63
C THR A 109 4.24 2.48 4.69
N PHE A 110 4.85 2.24 3.54
CA PHE A 110 4.51 1.08 2.72
C PHE A 110 5.71 0.15 2.65
N ASN A 111 5.45 -1.13 2.46
CA ASN A 111 6.48 -2.11 2.14
C ASN A 111 6.11 -2.87 0.86
N THR A 112 7.14 -3.37 0.21
CA THR A 112 7.05 -4.25 -0.96
C THR A 112 7.80 -5.52 -0.60
N ASP A 113 7.15 -6.40 0.16
CA ASP A 113 7.75 -7.70 0.49
C ASP A 113 7.32 -8.71 -0.57
N GLY A 114 8.31 -9.33 -1.22
CA GLY A 114 8.11 -10.28 -2.28
C GLY A 114 7.86 -11.67 -1.70
N CYS A 115 6.76 -12.31 -2.06
CA CYS A 115 6.52 -13.71 -1.72
C CYS A 115 6.44 -14.55 -2.99
N LYS A 116 6.96 -15.78 -2.90
CA LYS A 116 6.62 -16.82 -3.86
C LYS A 116 5.27 -17.39 -3.44
N ALA A 117 4.35 -17.53 -4.39
CA ALA A 117 3.05 -18.15 -4.11
C ALA A 117 3.18 -19.63 -3.69
N ALA A 118 4.25 -20.31 -4.13
CA ALA A 118 4.64 -21.66 -3.72
C ALA A 118 6.13 -21.90 -4.01
N ASP A 119 6.73 -22.93 -3.43
CA ASP A 119 8.15 -23.29 -3.63
C ASP A 119 8.50 -23.52 -5.11
N HIS A 120 7.52 -23.95 -5.90
CA HIS A 120 7.65 -24.21 -7.35
C HIS A 120 6.91 -23.19 -8.23
N ALA A 121 6.37 -22.11 -7.65
CA ALA A 121 5.72 -21.08 -8.46
C ALA A 121 6.77 -20.27 -9.25
N HIS A 122 6.58 -20.18 -10.57
CA HIS A 122 7.36 -19.29 -11.43
C HIS A 122 6.97 -17.81 -11.27
N LEU A 123 5.85 -17.53 -10.59
CA LEU A 123 5.35 -16.19 -10.32
C LEU A 123 5.85 -15.69 -8.96
N SER A 124 6.54 -14.56 -8.98
CA SER A 124 6.84 -13.77 -7.77
C SER A 124 5.82 -12.64 -7.66
N THR A 125 5.13 -12.55 -6.53
CA THR A 125 4.16 -11.48 -6.27
C THR A 125 4.72 -10.52 -5.25
N TRP A 126 4.58 -9.21 -5.50
CA TRP A 126 5.11 -8.16 -4.64
C TRP A 126 3.96 -7.33 -4.07
N LEU A 127 3.59 -7.60 -2.82
CA LEU A 127 2.47 -6.90 -2.21
C LEU A 127 2.89 -5.50 -1.78
N ILE A 128 2.10 -4.49 -2.16
CA ILE A 128 2.21 -3.14 -1.61
C ILE A 128 1.30 -3.08 -0.38
N ASN A 129 1.86 -3.21 0.82
CA ASN A 129 1.09 -3.06 2.06
C ASN A 129 1.40 -1.72 2.73
N ILE A 130 0.35 -1.04 3.18
CA ILE A 130 0.41 0.20 3.95
C ILE A 130 0.21 -0.10 5.42
N MET A 131 1.04 0.52 6.26
CA MET A 131 1.01 0.41 7.72
C MET A 131 0.90 1.79 8.33
N LEU A 132 -0.14 2.03 9.14
CA LEU A 132 -0.31 3.26 9.90
C LEU A 132 0.53 3.25 11.18
N TYR A 133 1.33 4.29 11.40
CA TYR A 133 2.19 4.38 12.57
C TYR A 133 1.47 4.86 13.82
N GLU A 134 0.33 5.55 13.71
CA GLU A 134 -0.48 5.97 14.86
C GLU A 134 -1.01 4.78 15.67
N LEU A 135 -1.04 3.58 15.08
CA LEU A 135 -1.37 2.36 15.79
C LEU A 135 -0.17 1.88 16.62
N PRO A 136 -0.41 1.29 17.81
CA PRO A 136 0.63 0.62 18.59
C PRO A 136 1.35 -0.44 17.76
N LYS A 137 2.66 -0.61 17.98
CA LYS A 137 3.53 -1.54 17.23
C LYS A 137 2.92 -2.94 17.04
N GLU A 138 2.30 -3.47 18.09
CA GLU A 138 1.69 -4.81 18.10
C GLU A 138 0.44 -4.90 17.22
N MET A 139 -0.25 -3.78 17.01
CA MET A 139 -1.44 -3.69 16.15
C MET A 139 -1.10 -3.38 14.70
N ARG A 140 0.02 -2.70 14.42
CA ARG A 140 0.40 -2.27 13.06
C ARG A 140 0.36 -3.39 12.03
N ARG A 141 0.90 -4.57 12.37
CA ARG A 141 0.89 -5.75 11.49
C ARG A 141 -0.51 -6.34 11.27
N LYS A 142 -1.38 -6.25 12.27
CA LYS A 142 -2.75 -6.79 12.21
C LYS A 142 -3.66 -5.95 11.32
N TYR A 143 -3.41 -4.64 11.25
CA TYR A 143 -4.24 -3.67 10.55
C TYR A 143 -3.57 -3.10 9.30
N MET A 144 -2.68 -3.88 8.65
CA MET A 144 -2.12 -3.49 7.36
C MET A 144 -3.22 -3.40 6.30
N ILE A 145 -3.07 -2.43 5.41
CA ILE A 145 -3.94 -2.19 4.26
C ILE A 145 -3.21 -2.69 3.02
N LEU A 146 -3.88 -3.51 2.20
CA LEU A 146 -3.31 -3.96 0.93
C LEU A 146 -3.67 -2.95 -0.16
N ALA A 147 -2.67 -2.31 -0.76
CA ALA A 147 -2.86 -1.27 -1.76
C ALA A 147 -2.59 -1.76 -3.20
N GLY A 148 -1.84 -2.85 -3.37
CA GLY A 148 -1.56 -3.36 -4.71
C GLY A 148 -0.70 -4.62 -4.71
N LEU A 149 -0.48 -5.15 -5.92
CA LEU A 149 0.33 -6.33 -6.22
C LEU A 149 1.16 -6.14 -7.49
#